data_AF-A0A200I225-F1
#
_entry.id   AF-A0A200I225-F1
#
_cell.length_a   1.000
_cell.length_b   1.000
_cell.length_c   1.000
_cell.angle_alpha   90.00
_cell.angle_beta   90.00
_cell.angle_gamma   90.00
#
_symmetry.space_group_name_H-M   'P 1'
#
loop_
_entity.id
_entity.type
_entity.pdbx_description
1 polymer ?
#
loop_
_entity_poly.entity_id
_entity_poly.type
_entity_poly.pdbx_seq_one_letter_code
_entity_poly.pdbx_strand_id
1 'polypeptide(L)'
;MRHDGRQVNDLRRITIQTNAFKHPEGSVVISFGDTQVICSATIEESVPPFLRGSETGWVSAEYSMLPRATNTRNRRESSKGKLSGRTMEIQRLIGRSLRAVVDLEKLGERSIIVDCDVIQADGGTRTASITGAFVALQLAINKLMQTGELSENPIKEHLAAISVGILEDDSYAVDLDYIEDSACQVDMNLVMTESGRFVEIQGTGEEATFDGDQLNHLLHYGKEAIESLIAYQKEALYVQNTANNAVADKTIMIATGNMGKAKEFEKMFAKAGYQIKTMKDFPELPEVQETGQTFEENARLKAETIANILQCPVLADDSGLTVDALGGMPGIYSARFAGEQKSDASNNAKLLHELTDVADENRTAQFHCTLVFAAPQKESLVVEGIWNGRIARIPRGENGFGYDPLFIVDGLEKTSAELTPEEKNEISHRGQAMKKLDGLWQAWLEA
;
A
#
# COMPACT_ATOMS: atom_id res chain seq x y z
N MET A 1 -5.43 18.94 -19.76
CA MET A 1 -4.48 17.79 -19.71
C MET A 1 -3.17 18.36 -19.20
N ARG A 2 -2.62 17.80 -18.11
CA ARG A 2 -1.43 18.32 -17.44
C ARG A 2 -0.21 18.24 -18.37
N HIS A 3 0.77 19.11 -18.16
CA HIS A 3 1.93 19.23 -19.07
C HIS A 3 2.82 17.98 -19.07
N ASP A 4 2.76 17.20 -18.00
CA ASP A 4 3.48 15.92 -17.82
C ASP A 4 2.62 14.68 -18.16
N GLY A 5 1.38 14.88 -18.63
CA GLY A 5 0.47 13.80 -19.01
C GLY A 5 -0.28 13.12 -17.86
N ARG A 6 -0.11 13.55 -16.61
CA ARG A 6 -0.85 13.03 -15.45
C ARG A 6 -2.34 13.37 -15.50
N GLN A 7 -3.16 12.52 -14.87
CA GLN A 7 -4.55 12.85 -14.54
C GLN A 7 -4.64 13.79 -13.33
N VAL A 8 -5.84 14.27 -13.05
CA VAL A 8 -6.16 15.20 -11.95
C VAL A 8 -5.72 14.66 -10.58
N ASN A 9 -5.95 13.37 -10.34
CA ASN A 9 -5.70 12.68 -9.07
C ASN A 9 -4.37 11.91 -9.02
N ASP A 10 -3.55 11.98 -10.06
CA ASP A 10 -2.28 11.25 -10.12
C ASP A 10 -1.18 11.98 -9.32
N LEU A 11 -0.59 11.26 -8.37
CA LEU A 11 0.67 11.62 -7.74
C LEU A 11 1.82 11.57 -8.76
N ARG A 12 2.88 12.35 -8.55
CA ARG A 12 4.17 12.09 -9.20
C ARG A 12 4.74 10.78 -8.68
N ARG A 13 5.79 10.29 -9.33
CA ARG A 13 6.53 9.11 -8.85
C ARG A 13 7.06 9.38 -7.44
N ILE A 14 6.58 8.60 -6.48
CA ILE A 14 7.01 8.67 -5.08
C ILE A 14 8.12 7.65 -4.84
N THR A 15 9.21 8.08 -4.20
CA THR A 15 10.24 7.16 -3.68
C THR A 15 10.63 7.56 -2.26
N ILE A 16 10.71 6.58 -1.37
CA ILE A 16 11.12 6.77 0.03
C ILE A 16 12.32 5.86 0.30
N GLN A 17 13.52 6.42 0.32
CA GLN A 17 14.74 5.69 0.65
C GLN A 17 15.06 5.86 2.14
N THR A 18 14.80 4.82 2.95
CA THR A 18 15.13 4.80 4.38
C THR A 18 16.62 4.50 4.64
N ASN A 19 17.13 4.90 5.80
CA ASN A 19 18.52 4.72 6.23
C ASN A 19 19.55 5.29 5.24
N ALA A 20 19.21 6.41 4.61
CA ALA A 20 20.04 7.06 3.59
C ALA A 20 21.39 7.55 4.17
N PHE A 21 21.43 7.90 5.45
CA PHE A 21 22.61 8.42 6.13
C PHE A 21 22.94 7.64 7.40
N LYS A 22 24.23 7.50 7.69
CA LYS A 22 24.76 6.66 8.77
C LYS A 22 24.58 7.24 10.18
N HIS A 23 24.51 8.56 10.29
CA HIS A 23 24.64 9.26 11.57
C HIS A 23 23.31 9.52 12.29
N PRO A 24 22.26 10.04 11.62
CA PRO A 24 20.98 10.27 12.29
C PRO A 24 20.35 8.97 12.79
N GLU A 25 19.60 9.03 13.90
CA GLU A 25 18.82 7.90 14.40
C GLU A 25 17.74 7.45 13.41
N GLY A 26 17.19 8.39 12.64
CA GLY A 26 16.34 8.10 11.48
C GLY A 26 16.74 8.95 10.30
N SER A 27 16.86 8.36 9.11
CA SER A 27 17.21 9.11 7.90
C SER A 27 16.43 8.64 6.68
N VAL A 28 15.95 9.58 5.88
CA VAL A 28 15.12 9.34 4.70
C VAL A 28 15.54 10.29 3.59
N VAL A 29 15.60 9.79 2.35
CA VAL A 29 15.53 10.63 1.15
C VAL A 29 14.19 10.37 0.50
N ILE A 30 13.33 11.39 0.48
CA ILE A 30 12.01 11.32 -0.15
C ILE A 30 12.02 12.06 -1.48
N SER A 31 11.34 11.52 -2.48
CA SER A 31 11.17 12.15 -3.78
C SER A 31 9.72 12.15 -4.22
N PHE A 32 9.24 13.32 -4.66
CA PHE A 32 7.94 13.56 -5.28
C PHE A 32 8.23 14.01 -6.71
N GLY A 33 8.33 13.06 -7.64
CA GLY A 33 8.92 13.32 -8.96
C GLY A 33 10.32 13.91 -8.81
N ASP A 34 10.52 15.13 -9.32
CA ASP A 34 11.80 15.83 -9.29
C ASP A 34 12.05 16.58 -7.97
N THR A 35 11.06 16.77 -7.10
CA THR A 35 11.29 17.31 -5.76
C THR A 35 11.97 16.26 -4.89
N GLN A 36 13.12 16.59 -4.30
CA GLN A 36 13.88 15.70 -3.43
C GLN A 36 14.26 16.39 -2.12
N VAL A 37 13.97 15.71 -1.01
CA VAL A 37 14.21 16.21 0.35
C VAL A 37 14.93 15.14 1.16
N ILE A 38 16.01 15.54 1.84
CA ILE A 38 16.65 14.77 2.89
C ILE A 38 15.92 15.08 4.20
N CYS A 39 15.43 14.05 4.89
CA CYS A 39 14.81 14.16 6.20
C CYS A 39 15.65 13.37 7.22
N SER A 40 16.14 14.05 8.25
CA SER A 40 16.96 13.46 9.32
C SER A 40 16.26 13.65 10.65
N ALA A 41 16.11 12.61 11.46
CA ALA A 41 15.62 12.70 12.82
C ALA A 41 16.77 12.40 13.78
N THR A 42 17.05 13.38 14.64
CA THR A 42 18.10 13.32 15.67
C THR A 42 17.45 13.31 17.04
N ILE A 43 17.88 12.40 17.90
CA ILE A 43 17.41 12.32 19.29
C ILE A 43 18.36 13.07 20.22
N GLU A 44 17.83 13.96 21.04
CA GLU A 44 18.55 14.64 22.10
C GLU A 44 17.97 14.32 23.48
N GLU A 45 18.84 13.96 24.42
CA GLU A 45 18.52 13.75 25.85
C GLU A 45 18.33 15.10 26.59
N SER A 46 17.66 16.04 25.94
CA SER A 46 17.35 17.35 26.50
C SER A 46 16.04 17.89 25.91
N VAL A 47 15.39 18.78 26.64
CA VAL A 47 14.18 19.48 26.20
C VAL A 47 14.37 20.98 26.22
N PRO A 48 13.57 21.75 25.46
CA PRO A 48 13.54 23.20 25.56
C PRO A 48 13.40 23.68 27.01
N PRO A 49 13.99 24.82 27.39
CA PRO A 49 14.00 25.29 28.78
C PRO A 49 12.62 25.40 29.44
N PHE A 50 11.56 25.64 28.66
CA PHE A 50 10.18 25.76 29.15
C PHE A 50 9.51 24.41 29.48
N LEU A 51 10.12 23.27 29.11
CA LEU A 51 9.64 21.91 29.40
C LEU A 51 10.52 21.14 30.39
N ARG A 52 11.60 21.75 30.87
CA ARG A 52 12.57 21.05 31.73
C ARG A 52 11.91 20.63 33.05
N GLY A 53 12.00 19.34 33.40
CA GLY A 53 11.37 18.76 34.59
C GLY A 53 9.84 18.60 34.50
N SER A 54 9.25 18.68 33.29
CA SER A 54 7.83 18.38 33.07
C SER A 54 7.56 16.94 32.65
N GLU A 55 8.60 16.11 32.55
CA GLU A 55 8.54 14.70 32.12
C GLU A 55 7.91 14.50 30.73
N THR A 56 7.84 15.56 29.91
CA THR A 56 7.31 15.53 28.54
C THR A 56 8.39 15.82 27.52
N GLY A 57 8.25 15.21 26.35
CA GLY A 57 9.17 15.37 25.24
C GLY A 57 8.80 16.52 24.31
N TRP A 58 9.62 16.67 23.28
CA TRP A 58 9.39 17.67 22.26
C TRP A 58 9.78 17.16 20.87
N VAL A 59 9.03 17.58 19.86
CA VAL A 59 9.43 17.39 18.46
C VAL A 59 9.53 18.75 17.81
N SER A 60 10.64 19.06 17.15
CA SER A 60 10.84 20.30 16.40
C SER A 60 11.39 20.00 15.02
N ALA A 61 11.34 21.00 14.13
CA ALA A 61 11.85 20.85 12.78
C ALA A 61 12.66 22.06 12.32
N GLU A 62 13.72 21.77 11.58
CA GLU A 62 14.46 22.73 10.78
C GLU A 62 14.24 22.44 9.30
N TYR A 63 14.22 23.49 8.48
CA TYR A 63 13.98 23.37 7.06
C TYR A 63 14.98 24.25 6.35
N SER A 64 15.61 23.70 5.32
CA SER A 64 16.55 24.44 4.51
C SER A 64 16.40 24.05 3.04
N MET A 65 16.77 24.96 2.16
CA MET A 65 16.82 24.69 0.72
C MET A 65 18.22 25.03 0.22
N LEU A 66 18.85 24.07 -0.45
CA LEU A 66 20.18 24.29 -1.02
C LEU A 66 20.14 25.43 -2.04
N PRO A 67 21.19 26.26 -2.14
CA PRO A 67 21.22 27.41 -3.05
C PRO A 67 20.90 27.09 -4.51
N ARG A 68 21.14 25.84 -4.96
CA ARG A 68 20.92 25.40 -6.34
C ARG A 68 19.86 24.29 -6.44
N ALA A 69 19.00 24.13 -5.44
CA ALA A 69 17.86 23.22 -5.52
C ALA A 69 16.82 23.69 -6.55
N THR A 70 16.76 24.99 -6.84
CA THR A 70 15.83 25.62 -7.78
C THR A 70 16.48 26.01 -9.11
N ASN A 71 15.64 26.21 -10.13
CA ASN A 71 16.03 26.64 -11.49
C ASN A 71 16.93 27.88 -11.52
N THR A 72 16.74 28.83 -10.59
CA THR A 72 17.64 29.96 -10.34
C THR A 72 18.37 29.81 -9.01
N ARG A 73 19.64 30.25 -8.94
CA ARG A 73 20.42 30.12 -7.71
C ARG A 73 19.94 31.10 -6.64
N ASN A 74 19.47 30.58 -5.51
CA ASN A 74 19.14 31.35 -4.33
C ASN A 74 20.40 31.76 -3.55
N ARG A 75 20.37 32.93 -2.89
CA ARG A 75 21.43 33.28 -1.92
C ARG A 75 21.24 32.45 -0.66
N ARG A 76 22.30 31.77 -0.21
CA ARG A 76 22.31 30.98 1.03
C ARG A 76 21.87 31.84 2.22
N GLU A 77 20.98 31.32 3.06
CA GLU A 77 20.41 32.06 4.20
C GLU A 77 21.47 32.46 5.24
N SER A 78 22.48 31.61 5.47
CA SER A 78 23.61 31.97 6.33
C SER A 78 24.38 33.19 5.83
N SER A 79 24.50 33.38 4.51
CA SER A 79 25.12 34.58 3.92
C SER A 79 24.25 35.84 4.07
N LYS A 80 22.94 35.69 4.28
CA LYS A 80 22.03 36.81 4.61
C LYS A 80 22.02 37.13 6.10
N GLY A 81 22.51 36.23 6.96
CA GLY A 81 22.52 36.38 8.41
C GLY A 81 21.15 36.20 9.09
N LYS A 82 20.13 35.79 8.35
CA LYS A 82 18.78 35.52 8.88
C LYS A 82 18.02 34.52 8.00
N LEU A 83 17.14 33.75 8.63
CA LEU A 83 16.17 32.89 7.94
C LEU A 83 15.11 33.74 7.23
N SER A 84 14.62 33.25 6.09
CA SER A 84 13.49 33.86 5.38
C SER A 84 12.16 33.57 6.09
N GLY A 85 11.14 34.39 5.82
CA GLY A 85 9.79 34.16 6.35
C GLY A 85 9.22 32.81 5.94
N ARG A 86 9.40 32.41 4.67
CA ARG A 86 9.01 31.10 4.14
C ARG A 86 9.68 29.95 4.90
N THR A 87 10.98 30.04 5.17
CA THR A 87 11.70 29.02 5.96
C THR A 87 11.11 28.90 7.36
N MET A 88 10.89 30.01 8.06
CA MET A 88 10.31 30.01 9.41
C MET A 88 8.88 29.43 9.44
N GLU A 89 8.06 29.76 8.45
CA GLU A 89 6.70 29.23 8.31
C GLU A 89 6.73 27.71 8.14
N ILE A 90 7.53 27.20 7.21
CA ILE A 90 7.63 25.77 6.90
C ILE A 90 8.18 24.98 8.09
N GLN A 91 9.22 25.49 8.78
CA GLN A 91 9.72 24.88 10.01
C GLN A 91 8.62 24.68 11.05
N ARG A 92 7.81 25.73 11.27
CA ARG A 92 6.72 25.68 12.23
C ARG A 92 5.61 24.73 11.75
N LEU A 93 5.32 24.68 10.45
CA LEU A 93 4.34 23.76 9.87
C LEU A 93 4.75 22.31 10.07
N ILE A 94 5.99 21.93 9.70
CA ILE A 94 6.51 20.57 9.89
C ILE A 94 6.46 20.19 11.36
N GLY A 95 7.01 21.06 12.23
CA GLY A 95 7.03 20.81 13.66
C GLY A 95 5.63 20.64 14.28
N ARG A 96 4.63 21.46 13.89
CA ARG A 96 3.25 21.31 14.37
C ARG A 96 2.63 20.00 13.90
N SER A 97 2.84 19.68 12.62
CA SER A 97 2.30 18.50 11.96
C SER A 97 2.75 17.23 12.68
N LEU A 98 4.06 17.07 12.90
CA LEU A 98 4.61 15.89 13.58
C LEU A 98 4.15 15.78 15.03
N ARG A 99 4.13 16.89 15.79
CA ARG A 99 3.68 16.87 17.20
C ARG A 99 2.22 16.42 17.36
N ALA A 100 1.37 16.60 16.34
CA ALA A 100 -0.03 16.19 16.42
C ALA A 100 -0.21 14.67 16.53
N VAL A 101 0.72 13.88 15.98
CA VAL A 101 0.66 12.40 15.96
C VAL A 101 1.62 11.74 16.94
N VAL A 102 2.33 12.53 17.76
CA VAL A 102 3.22 12.01 18.81
C VAL A 102 2.56 12.23 20.18
N ASP A 103 2.64 11.21 21.03
CA ASP A 103 2.39 11.32 22.46
C ASP A 103 3.68 11.79 23.15
N LEU A 104 3.72 13.09 23.48
CA LEU A 104 4.91 13.71 24.06
C LEU A 104 5.17 13.23 25.49
N GLU A 105 4.17 12.78 26.23
CA GLU A 105 4.37 12.20 27.56
C GLU A 105 5.07 10.85 27.45
N LYS A 106 4.63 10.00 26.51
CA LYS A 106 5.28 8.71 26.25
C LYS A 106 6.69 8.84 25.69
N LEU A 107 6.99 9.94 25.00
CA LEU A 107 8.36 10.23 24.53
C LEU A 107 9.34 10.48 25.71
N GLY A 108 8.83 10.92 26.86
CA GLY A 108 9.63 11.32 28.02
C GLY A 108 10.46 12.58 27.76
N GLU A 109 11.29 12.99 28.71
CA GLU A 109 12.07 14.25 28.66
C GLU A 109 13.22 14.20 27.62
N ARG A 110 12.87 14.11 26.33
CA ARG A 110 13.74 14.08 25.15
C ARG A 110 13.21 14.97 24.05
N SER A 111 14.10 15.43 23.19
CA SER A 111 13.73 16.11 21.95
C SER A 111 14.04 15.25 20.75
N ILE A 112 13.16 15.28 19.75
CA ILE A 112 13.48 14.82 18.40
C ILE A 112 13.49 16.03 17.48
N ILE A 113 14.65 16.33 16.93
CA ILE A 113 14.84 17.40 15.96
C ILE A 113 14.82 16.77 14.57
N VAL A 114 13.93 17.26 13.72
CA VAL A 114 13.80 16.77 12.34
C VAL A 114 14.29 17.82 11.34
N ASP A 115 15.40 17.53 10.69
CA ASP A 115 16.02 18.39 9.69
C ASP A 115 15.53 18.01 8.29
N CYS A 116 14.94 18.96 7.58
CA CYS A 116 14.43 18.80 6.21
C CYS A 116 15.23 19.66 5.24
N ASP A 117 16.17 19.05 4.52
CA ASP A 117 17.04 19.71 3.55
C ASP A 117 16.61 19.41 2.12
N VAL A 118 16.10 20.42 1.43
CA VAL A 118 15.69 20.31 0.03
C VAL A 118 16.92 20.39 -0.87
N ILE A 119 17.19 19.28 -1.59
CA ILE A 119 18.32 19.16 -2.51
C ILE A 119 17.92 19.43 -3.97
N GLN A 120 16.67 19.15 -4.32
CA GLN A 120 16.06 19.50 -5.61
C GLN A 120 14.61 19.93 -5.38
N ALA A 121 14.19 21.03 -6.00
CA ALA A 121 12.89 21.65 -5.76
C ALA A 121 12.13 21.86 -7.07
N ASP A 122 11.00 21.19 -7.19
CA ASP A 122 10.08 21.25 -8.32
C ASP A 122 8.62 21.24 -7.82
N GLY A 123 8.28 22.10 -6.83
CA GLY A 123 6.93 22.15 -6.24
C GLY A 123 6.69 21.13 -5.11
N GLY A 124 5.78 21.43 -4.18
CA GLY A 124 5.42 20.52 -3.08
C GLY A 124 6.52 20.26 -2.03
N THR A 125 7.55 21.11 -1.91
CA THR A 125 8.70 20.82 -1.02
C THR A 125 8.31 20.72 0.46
N ARG A 126 7.32 21.51 0.90
CA ARG A 126 6.84 21.53 2.29
C ARG A 126 6.07 20.26 2.65
N THR A 127 5.23 19.76 1.73
CA THR A 127 4.41 18.57 1.91
C THR A 127 5.26 17.31 1.80
N ALA A 128 6.22 17.26 0.85
CA ALA A 128 7.25 16.23 0.78
C ALA A 128 8.08 16.17 2.08
N SER A 129 8.45 17.33 2.64
CA SER A 129 9.17 17.40 3.91
C SER A 129 8.39 16.79 5.07
N ILE A 130 7.09 17.09 5.22
CA ILE A 130 6.25 16.49 6.28
C ILE A 130 6.16 14.97 6.13
N THR A 131 5.89 14.50 4.91
CA THR A 131 5.73 13.08 4.60
C THR A 131 7.03 12.28 4.84
N GLY A 132 8.19 12.83 4.46
CA GLY A 132 9.49 12.20 4.72
C GLY A 132 9.95 12.33 6.17
N ALA A 133 9.68 13.46 6.81
CA ALA A 133 9.99 13.72 8.21
C ALA A 133 9.28 12.75 9.15
N PHE A 134 8.02 12.41 8.85
CA PHE A 134 7.28 11.39 9.61
C PHE A 134 7.99 10.02 9.56
N VAL A 135 8.45 9.59 8.39
CA VAL A 135 9.17 8.31 8.25
C VAL A 135 10.50 8.36 9.01
N ALA A 136 11.27 9.45 8.90
CA ALA A 136 12.51 9.63 9.65
C ALA A 136 12.28 9.60 11.18
N LEU A 137 11.23 10.28 11.64
CA LEU A 137 10.80 10.28 13.05
C LEU A 137 10.44 8.86 13.53
N GLN A 138 9.68 8.10 12.75
CA GLN A 138 9.33 6.71 13.06
C GLN A 138 10.57 5.82 13.16
N LEU A 139 11.55 5.98 12.26
CA LEU A 139 12.81 5.23 12.33
C LEU A 139 13.61 5.56 13.61
N ALA A 140 13.69 6.83 14.01
CA ALA A 140 14.35 7.23 15.23
C ALA A 140 13.66 6.65 16.49
N ILE A 141 12.33 6.66 16.52
CA ILE A 141 11.54 6.07 17.59
C ILE A 141 11.70 4.54 17.62
N ASN A 142 11.71 3.88 16.46
CA ASN A 142 11.98 2.43 16.38
C ASN A 142 13.33 2.08 17.00
N LYS A 143 14.35 2.93 16.83
CA LYS A 143 15.65 2.73 17.45
C LYS A 143 15.58 2.80 18.98
N LEU A 144 14.86 3.78 19.54
CA LEU A 144 14.63 3.87 20.99
C LEU A 144 13.85 2.68 21.55
N MET A 145 12.86 2.19 20.80
CA MET A 145 12.12 0.98 21.15
C MET A 145 13.03 -0.26 21.14
N GLN A 146 13.91 -0.38 20.14
CA GLN A 146 14.85 -1.49 20.01
C GLN A 146 15.93 -1.49 21.10
N THR A 147 16.41 -0.32 21.53
CA THR A 147 17.37 -0.20 22.63
C THR A 147 16.72 -0.32 24.02
N GLY A 148 15.39 -0.33 24.09
CA GLY A 148 14.63 -0.40 25.34
C GLY A 148 14.61 0.93 26.12
N GLU A 149 14.99 2.04 25.49
CA GLU A 149 14.93 3.38 26.07
C GLU A 149 13.49 3.92 26.13
N LEU A 150 12.62 3.41 25.25
CA LEU A 150 11.18 3.57 25.31
C LEU A 150 10.50 2.22 25.53
N SER A 151 9.51 2.19 26.43
CA SER A 151 8.71 0.99 26.70
C SER A 151 7.52 0.82 25.76
N GLU A 152 7.02 1.92 25.21
CA GLU A 152 5.86 1.96 24.32
C GLU A 152 6.12 2.93 23.16
N ASN A 153 5.56 2.63 21.99
CA ASN A 153 5.68 3.51 20.83
C ASN A 153 4.83 4.79 21.07
N PRO A 154 5.44 6.00 21.09
CA PRO A 154 4.72 7.25 21.27
C PRO A 154 3.99 7.73 20.00
N ILE A 155 4.20 7.14 18.83
CA ILE A 155 3.47 7.50 17.60
C ILE A 155 2.04 6.93 17.65
N LYS A 156 1.05 7.80 17.46
CA LYS A 156 -0.38 7.49 17.56
C LYS A 156 -0.95 6.89 16.28
N GLU A 157 -0.53 7.41 15.13
CA GLU A 157 -0.97 6.99 13.79
C GLU A 157 -0.06 7.61 12.70
N HIS A 158 -0.17 7.14 11.45
CA HIS A 158 0.59 7.73 10.34
C HIS A 158 0.15 9.16 10.01
N LEU A 159 1.07 9.93 9.40
CA LEU A 159 0.87 11.30 8.97
C LEU A 159 1.52 11.54 7.61
N ALA A 160 0.77 12.10 6.66
CA ALA A 160 1.32 12.57 5.39
C ALA A 160 0.69 13.89 4.98
N ALA A 161 1.31 14.53 3.98
CA ALA A 161 0.86 15.81 3.46
C ALA A 161 1.01 15.88 1.95
N ILE A 162 0.10 16.60 1.30
CA ILE A 162 0.08 16.78 -0.15
C ILE A 162 -0.38 18.21 -0.52
N SER A 163 0.07 18.69 -1.67
CA SER A 163 -0.46 19.91 -2.28
C SER A 163 -1.58 19.56 -3.26
N VAL A 164 -2.61 20.39 -3.31
CA VAL A 164 -3.72 20.33 -4.24
C VAL A 164 -4.04 21.74 -4.72
N GLY A 165 -4.63 21.89 -5.91
CA GLY A 165 -4.87 23.22 -6.45
C GLY A 165 -5.85 23.25 -7.60
N ILE A 166 -6.21 24.47 -7.99
CA ILE A 166 -7.08 24.77 -9.14
C ILE A 166 -6.21 25.46 -10.19
N LEU A 167 -6.10 24.84 -11.36
CA LEU A 167 -5.30 25.34 -12.48
C LEU A 167 -6.05 26.46 -13.24
N GLU A 168 -5.36 27.14 -14.17
CA GLU A 168 -5.94 28.24 -14.95
C GLU A 168 -7.17 27.86 -15.78
N ASP A 169 -7.31 26.58 -16.15
CA ASP A 169 -8.43 26.03 -16.91
C ASP A 169 -9.59 25.52 -16.03
N ASP A 170 -9.62 25.94 -14.76
CA ASP A 170 -10.56 25.52 -13.71
C ASP A 170 -10.50 24.02 -13.38
N SER A 171 -9.51 23.28 -13.89
CA SER A 171 -9.29 21.89 -13.53
C SER A 171 -8.56 21.76 -12.19
N TYR A 172 -8.84 20.67 -11.47
CA TYR A 172 -8.16 20.35 -10.22
C TYR A 172 -6.85 19.61 -10.50
N ALA A 173 -5.89 19.73 -9.60
CA ALA A 173 -4.66 18.96 -9.65
C ALA A 173 -4.19 18.55 -8.25
N VAL A 174 -3.75 17.31 -8.12
CA VAL A 174 -3.01 16.79 -6.98
C VAL A 174 -1.52 16.81 -7.27
N ASP A 175 -0.73 17.08 -6.23
CA ASP A 175 0.73 17.03 -6.26
C ASP A 175 1.31 17.94 -7.34
N LEU A 176 1.13 19.25 -7.11
CA LEU A 176 1.57 20.30 -8.03
C LEU A 176 3.09 20.33 -8.11
N ASP A 177 3.60 20.31 -9.33
CA ASP A 177 4.98 20.70 -9.60
C ASP A 177 5.16 22.22 -9.65
N TYR A 178 6.38 22.71 -9.91
CA TYR A 178 6.64 24.14 -9.90
C TYR A 178 5.89 24.91 -11.00
N ILE A 179 5.67 24.30 -12.16
CA ILE A 179 4.96 24.95 -13.28
C ILE A 179 3.49 25.11 -12.91
N GLU A 180 2.91 24.07 -12.34
CA GLU A 180 1.50 24.05 -11.90
C GLU A 180 1.28 24.98 -10.70
N ASP A 181 2.12 24.92 -9.68
CA ASP A 181 2.06 25.75 -8.47
C ASP A 181 2.18 27.24 -8.80
N SER A 182 3.08 27.60 -9.74
CA SER A 182 3.27 28.98 -10.15
C SER A 182 2.15 29.54 -11.03
N ALA A 183 1.32 28.69 -11.63
CA ALA A 183 0.25 29.09 -12.54
C ALA A 183 -1.16 28.85 -11.95
N CYS A 184 -1.26 28.19 -10.80
CA CYS A 184 -2.55 27.87 -10.21
C CYS A 184 -3.28 29.13 -9.70
N GLN A 185 -4.60 29.13 -9.82
CA GLN A 185 -5.47 30.14 -9.21
C GLN A 185 -5.57 29.95 -7.69
N VAL A 186 -5.44 28.69 -7.24
CA VAL A 186 -5.56 28.30 -5.85
C VAL A 186 -4.53 27.22 -5.54
N ASP A 187 -3.67 27.48 -4.54
CA ASP A 187 -2.79 26.49 -3.88
C ASP A 187 -3.43 26.14 -2.53
N MET A 188 -3.53 24.84 -2.25
CA MET A 188 -3.81 24.36 -0.92
C MET A 188 -2.88 23.21 -0.50
N ASN A 189 -2.33 23.32 0.70
CA ASN A 189 -1.56 22.29 1.37
C ASN A 189 -2.44 21.60 2.42
N LEU A 190 -2.47 20.26 2.37
CA LEU A 190 -3.25 19.42 3.27
C LEU A 190 -2.32 18.51 4.06
N VAL A 191 -2.56 18.42 5.37
CA VAL A 191 -1.89 17.49 6.27
C VAL A 191 -2.94 16.67 6.98
N MET A 192 -2.91 15.35 6.80
CA MET A 192 -3.89 14.43 7.38
C MET A 192 -3.22 13.23 8.03
N THR A 193 -3.92 12.73 9.05
CA THR A 193 -3.57 11.47 9.68
C THR A 193 -4.19 10.27 8.96
N GLU A 194 -3.72 9.07 9.27
CA GLU A 194 -4.24 7.81 8.75
C GLU A 194 -5.74 7.61 8.96
N SER A 195 -6.26 8.04 10.11
CA SER A 195 -7.70 7.98 10.40
C SER A 195 -8.54 8.97 9.58
N GLY A 196 -7.93 9.71 8.66
CA GLY A 196 -8.59 10.70 7.82
C GLY A 196 -8.87 12.03 8.54
N ARG A 197 -8.21 12.30 9.67
CA ARG A 197 -8.37 13.55 10.42
C ARG A 197 -7.38 14.61 9.91
N PHE A 198 -7.87 15.83 9.73
CA PHE A 198 -7.02 16.96 9.35
C PHE A 198 -6.19 17.45 10.54
N VAL A 199 -4.88 17.57 10.32
CA VAL A 199 -3.96 18.23 11.26
C VAL A 199 -3.81 19.70 10.90
N GLU A 200 -3.65 20.00 9.61
CA GLU A 200 -3.57 21.37 9.12
C GLU A 200 -4.08 21.47 7.68
N ILE A 201 -4.74 22.59 7.37
CA ILE A 201 -5.22 22.97 6.03
C ILE A 201 -4.74 24.40 5.79
N GLN A 202 -4.00 24.62 4.72
CA GLN A 202 -3.53 25.95 4.30
C GLN A 202 -3.91 26.18 2.85
N GLY A 203 -5.02 26.88 2.61
CA GLY A 203 -5.49 27.23 1.27
C GLY A 203 -5.39 28.72 1.00
N THR A 204 -4.87 29.09 -0.16
CA THR A 204 -4.69 30.47 -0.62
C THR A 204 -5.21 30.60 -2.04
N GLY A 205 -6.09 31.57 -2.28
CA GLY A 205 -6.39 32.02 -3.63
C GLY A 205 -5.33 33.02 -4.07
N GLU A 206 -4.51 32.66 -5.05
CA GLU A 206 -3.47 33.51 -5.61
C GLU A 206 -4.12 34.40 -6.67
N GLU A 207 -4.37 35.68 -6.32
CA GLU A 207 -5.10 36.65 -7.15
C GLU A 207 -6.53 36.22 -7.56
N ALA A 208 -7.04 35.14 -6.96
CA ALA A 208 -8.38 34.57 -7.18
C ALA A 208 -9.08 34.20 -5.87
N THR A 209 -10.30 33.69 -5.95
CA THR A 209 -11.08 33.18 -4.82
C THR A 209 -11.69 31.83 -5.19
N PHE A 210 -11.96 30.97 -4.21
CA PHE A 210 -12.66 29.71 -4.42
C PHE A 210 -13.91 29.60 -3.54
N ASP A 211 -14.89 28.85 -4.01
CA ASP A 211 -16.13 28.57 -3.29
C ASP A 211 -16.06 27.26 -2.46
N GLY A 212 -17.16 26.97 -1.76
CA GLY A 212 -17.25 25.79 -0.89
C GLY A 212 -17.22 24.46 -1.65
N ASP A 213 -17.74 24.42 -2.87
CA ASP A 213 -17.74 23.20 -3.68
C ASP A 213 -16.35 22.92 -4.22
N GLN A 214 -15.63 23.96 -4.65
CA GLN A 214 -14.22 23.87 -5.02
C GLN A 214 -13.34 23.42 -3.85
N LEU A 215 -13.55 23.97 -2.65
CA LEU A 215 -12.85 23.51 -1.45
C LEU A 215 -13.11 22.01 -1.20
N ASN A 216 -14.36 21.56 -1.27
CA ASN A 216 -14.70 20.15 -1.04
C ASN A 216 -14.04 19.21 -2.05
N HIS A 217 -13.95 19.61 -3.33
CA HIS A 217 -13.23 18.83 -4.34
C HIS A 217 -11.75 18.69 -4.01
N LEU A 218 -11.08 19.80 -3.65
CA LEU A 218 -9.67 19.77 -3.26
C LEU A 218 -9.42 18.90 -2.02
N LEU A 219 -10.31 18.96 -1.02
CA LEU A 219 -10.24 18.10 0.17
C LEU A 219 -10.41 16.62 -0.18
N HIS A 220 -11.33 16.30 -1.11
CA HIS A 220 -11.57 14.94 -1.55
C HIS A 220 -10.33 14.35 -2.25
N TYR A 221 -9.80 15.04 -3.25
CA TYR A 221 -8.61 14.58 -3.99
C TYR A 221 -7.37 14.50 -3.09
N GLY A 222 -7.19 15.48 -2.20
CA GLY A 222 -6.08 15.48 -1.26
C GLY A 222 -6.12 14.33 -0.27
N LYS A 223 -7.32 13.91 0.16
CA LYS A 223 -7.51 12.76 1.04
C LYS A 223 -7.05 11.46 0.36
N GLU A 224 -7.51 11.17 -0.85
CA GLU A 224 -7.12 9.95 -1.60
C GLU A 224 -5.60 9.89 -1.85
N ALA A 225 -5.02 11.06 -2.14
CA ALA A 225 -3.58 11.20 -2.33
C ALA A 225 -2.81 10.92 -1.02
N ILE A 226 -3.28 11.42 0.12
CA ILE A 226 -2.66 11.16 1.43
C ILE A 226 -2.79 9.69 1.82
N GLU A 227 -3.93 9.03 1.56
CA GLU A 227 -4.08 7.59 1.77
C GLU A 227 -3.02 6.79 0.99
N SER A 228 -2.78 7.19 -0.27
CA SER A 228 -1.73 6.60 -1.11
C SER A 228 -0.32 6.87 -0.56
N LEU A 229 -0.03 8.09 -0.09
CA LEU A 229 1.25 8.42 0.54
C LEU A 229 1.52 7.62 1.82
N ILE A 230 0.50 7.40 2.65
CA ILE A 230 0.62 6.57 3.85
C ILE A 230 0.91 5.11 3.49
N ALA A 231 0.34 4.60 2.40
CA ALA A 231 0.69 3.27 1.90
C ALA A 231 2.18 3.18 1.52
N TYR A 232 2.72 4.17 0.81
CA TYR A 232 4.16 4.24 0.50
C TYR A 232 5.03 4.31 1.77
N GLN A 233 4.61 5.07 2.79
CA GLN A 233 5.33 5.14 4.07
C GLN A 233 5.38 3.78 4.77
N LYS A 234 4.24 3.07 4.83
CA LYS A 234 4.15 1.75 5.45
C LYS A 234 5.02 0.73 4.73
N GLU A 235 5.00 0.72 3.40
CA GLU A 235 5.87 -0.12 2.58
C GLU A 235 7.35 0.13 2.91
N ALA A 236 7.78 1.39 2.91
CA ALA A 236 9.17 1.77 3.19
C ALA A 236 9.62 1.38 4.60
N LEU A 237 8.77 1.60 5.61
CA LEU A 237 9.05 1.22 7.00
C LEU A 237 9.06 -0.29 7.21
N TYR A 238 8.22 -1.03 6.50
CA TYR A 238 8.17 -2.48 6.59
C TYR A 238 9.43 -3.13 6.01
N VAL A 239 9.86 -2.72 4.81
CA VAL A 239 11.09 -3.22 4.18
C VAL A 239 12.31 -3.03 5.10
N GLN A 240 12.33 -1.95 5.88
CA GLN A 240 13.36 -1.72 6.88
C GLN A 240 13.28 -2.73 8.04
N ASN A 241 12.08 -2.96 8.58
CA ASN A 241 11.88 -3.91 9.67
C ASN A 241 12.22 -5.35 9.27
N THR A 242 11.96 -5.77 8.02
CA THR A 242 12.34 -7.11 7.53
C THR A 242 13.82 -7.23 7.18
N ALA A 243 14.47 -6.16 6.73
CA ALA A 243 15.92 -6.12 6.60
C ALA A 243 16.62 -6.30 7.97
N ASN A 244 16.02 -5.79 9.06
CA ASN A 244 16.54 -5.96 10.43
C ASN A 244 16.12 -7.31 11.06
N ASN A 245 14.91 -7.77 10.77
CA ASN A 245 14.39 -9.08 11.17
C ASN A 245 14.41 -10.00 9.96
N ALA A 246 15.60 -10.45 9.56
CA ALA A 246 15.74 -11.42 8.48
C ALA A 246 14.76 -12.58 8.75
N VAL A 247 13.80 -12.75 7.84
CA VAL A 247 12.91 -13.90 7.85
C VAL A 247 13.81 -15.14 7.90
N ALA A 248 13.57 -16.03 8.87
CA ALA A 248 14.42 -17.19 9.08
C ALA A 248 14.62 -17.98 7.78
N ASP A 249 15.84 -18.47 7.55
CA ASP A 249 16.16 -19.34 6.42
C ASP A 249 15.12 -20.47 6.31
N LYS A 250 14.64 -20.70 5.08
CA LYS A 250 13.54 -21.64 4.74
C LYS A 250 12.15 -21.24 5.23
N THR A 251 11.78 -19.98 5.13
CA THR A 251 10.38 -19.56 5.28
C THR A 251 9.71 -19.35 3.93
N ILE A 252 8.48 -19.83 3.77
CA ILE A 252 7.59 -19.48 2.66
C ILE A 252 6.32 -18.85 3.24
N MET A 253 5.92 -17.73 2.67
CA MET A 253 4.66 -17.08 3.04
C MET A 253 3.55 -17.45 2.05
N ILE A 254 2.34 -17.66 2.57
CA ILE A 254 1.12 -17.86 1.77
C ILE A 254 0.24 -16.61 1.91
N ALA A 255 0.12 -15.87 0.81
CA ALA A 255 -0.68 -14.65 0.71
C ALA A 255 -2.16 -14.98 0.37
N THR A 256 -2.85 -15.68 1.29
CA THR A 256 -4.27 -16.00 1.13
C THR A 256 -5.05 -15.74 2.42
N GLY A 257 -6.24 -15.14 2.28
CA GLY A 257 -7.18 -14.94 3.40
C GLY A 257 -7.97 -16.20 3.76
N ASN A 258 -7.96 -17.23 2.91
CA ASN A 258 -8.73 -18.45 3.11
C ASN A 258 -7.89 -19.53 3.82
N MET A 259 -8.25 -19.85 5.06
CA MET A 259 -7.53 -20.83 5.88
C MET A 259 -7.58 -22.27 5.35
N GLY A 260 -8.62 -22.62 4.57
CA GLY A 260 -8.67 -23.90 3.88
C GLY A 260 -7.58 -24.01 2.83
N LYS A 261 -7.43 -22.97 2.00
CA LYS A 261 -6.37 -22.87 0.99
C LYS A 261 -4.98 -22.90 1.62
N ALA A 262 -4.77 -22.12 2.69
CA ALA A 262 -3.49 -22.07 3.38
C ALA A 262 -3.02 -23.45 3.86
N LYS A 263 -3.93 -24.27 4.41
CA LYS A 263 -3.62 -25.64 4.84
C LYS A 263 -3.23 -26.58 3.70
N GLU A 264 -3.82 -26.40 2.51
CA GLU A 264 -3.49 -27.20 1.32
C GLU A 264 -2.06 -26.90 0.86
N PHE A 265 -1.69 -25.62 0.77
CA PHE A 265 -0.34 -25.20 0.39
C PHE A 265 0.70 -25.53 1.45
N GLU A 266 0.36 -25.39 2.73
CA GLU A 266 1.25 -25.72 3.85
C GLU A 266 1.75 -27.16 3.77
N LYS A 267 0.86 -28.12 3.47
CA LYS A 267 1.22 -29.53 3.31
C LYS A 267 2.23 -29.79 2.19
N MET A 268 2.23 -28.97 1.14
CA MET A 268 3.16 -29.11 0.01
C MET A 268 4.57 -28.71 0.45
N PHE A 269 4.73 -27.51 0.98
CA PHE A 269 6.04 -26.95 1.35
C PHE A 269 6.62 -27.55 2.64
N ALA A 270 5.79 -27.96 3.61
CA ALA A 270 6.24 -28.58 4.84
C ALA A 270 7.00 -29.90 4.59
N LYS A 271 6.68 -30.64 3.51
CA LYS A 271 7.41 -31.86 3.11
C LYS A 271 8.88 -31.59 2.78
N ALA A 272 9.19 -30.37 2.33
CA ALA A 272 10.53 -29.93 1.99
C ALA A 272 11.26 -29.24 3.16
N GLY A 273 10.63 -29.20 4.34
CA GLY A 273 11.21 -28.60 5.56
C GLY A 273 11.18 -27.07 5.59
N TYR A 274 10.26 -26.44 4.85
CA TYR A 274 10.03 -25.00 4.94
C TYR A 274 9.04 -24.67 6.06
N GLN A 275 9.32 -23.61 6.81
CA GLN A 275 8.38 -23.01 7.73
C GLN A 275 7.37 -22.18 6.95
N ILE A 276 6.09 -22.35 7.27
CA ILE A 276 5.01 -21.67 6.57
C ILE A 276 4.47 -20.55 7.43
N LYS A 277 4.32 -19.40 6.80
CA LYS A 277 3.73 -18.20 7.37
C LYS A 277 2.54 -17.76 6.52
N THR A 278 1.60 -17.07 7.14
CA THR A 278 0.39 -16.56 6.48
C THR A 278 0.24 -15.07 6.72
N MET A 279 -0.75 -14.43 6.09
CA MET A 279 -1.10 -13.03 6.36
C MET A 279 -1.34 -12.74 7.86
N LYS A 280 -1.74 -13.75 8.65
CA LYS A 280 -1.98 -13.59 10.10
C LYS A 280 -0.70 -13.44 10.91
N ASP A 281 0.42 -13.95 10.41
CA ASP A 281 1.72 -13.84 11.07
C ASP A 281 2.34 -12.45 10.90
N PHE A 282 1.78 -11.63 10.00
CA PHE A 282 2.27 -10.30 9.65
C PHE A 282 1.10 -9.30 9.57
N PRO A 283 0.47 -8.96 10.70
CA PRO A 283 -0.72 -8.09 10.71
C PRO A 283 -0.44 -6.66 10.24
N GLU A 284 0.82 -6.22 10.27
CA GLU A 284 1.27 -4.93 9.77
C GLU A 284 1.50 -4.86 8.24
N LEU A 285 1.34 -5.95 7.49
CA LEU A 285 1.45 -5.90 6.03
C LEU A 285 0.35 -5.02 5.42
N PRO A 286 0.69 -4.16 4.44
CA PRO A 286 -0.32 -3.38 3.75
C PRO A 286 -1.28 -4.30 2.98
N GLU A 287 -2.54 -3.90 2.87
CA GLU A 287 -3.50 -4.58 2.01
C GLU A 287 -3.13 -4.30 0.55
N VAL A 288 -2.84 -5.36 -0.21
CA VAL A 288 -2.50 -5.23 -1.63
C VAL A 288 -3.78 -5.10 -2.44
N GLN A 289 -3.93 -3.97 -3.14
CA GLN A 289 -5.05 -3.77 -4.05
C GLN A 289 -4.87 -4.61 -5.31
N GLU A 290 -5.85 -5.49 -5.57
CA GLU A 290 -5.93 -6.34 -6.77
C GLU A 290 -6.54 -5.55 -7.94
N THR A 291 -5.75 -4.66 -8.54
CA THR A 291 -6.17 -3.79 -9.65
C THR A 291 -5.96 -4.40 -11.04
N GLY A 292 -5.52 -5.66 -11.09
CA GLY A 292 -5.31 -6.41 -12.33
C GLY A 292 -6.60 -6.73 -13.08
N GLN A 293 -6.47 -6.96 -14.37
CA GLN A 293 -7.56 -7.33 -15.29
C GLN A 293 -7.63 -8.85 -15.52
N THR A 294 -6.63 -9.60 -15.06
CA THR A 294 -6.57 -11.06 -15.16
C THR A 294 -6.26 -11.70 -13.80
N PHE A 295 -6.55 -13.01 -13.68
CA PHE A 295 -6.20 -13.79 -12.48
C PHE A 295 -4.69 -13.79 -12.22
N GLU A 296 -3.87 -13.85 -13.28
CA GLU A 296 -2.42 -13.78 -13.18
C GLU A 296 -1.95 -12.41 -12.66
N GLU A 297 -2.45 -11.31 -13.21
CA GLU A 297 -2.08 -9.96 -12.79
C GLU A 297 -2.40 -9.73 -11.30
N ASN A 298 -3.58 -10.15 -10.84
CA ASN A 298 -3.96 -10.04 -9.42
C ASN A 298 -3.06 -10.88 -8.52
N ALA A 299 -2.81 -12.13 -8.89
CA ALA A 299 -1.96 -13.02 -8.12
C ALA A 299 -0.50 -12.53 -8.10
N ARG A 300 0.02 -11.95 -9.21
CA ARG A 300 1.34 -11.34 -9.29
C ARG A 300 1.45 -10.11 -8.41
N LEU A 301 0.51 -9.16 -8.53
CA LEU A 301 0.48 -7.96 -7.68
C LEU A 301 0.56 -8.36 -6.21
N LYS A 302 -0.21 -9.37 -5.79
CA LYS A 302 -0.16 -9.86 -4.42
C LYS A 302 1.16 -10.54 -4.07
N ALA A 303 1.61 -11.51 -4.84
CA ALA A 303 2.81 -12.29 -4.53
C ALA A 303 4.08 -11.45 -4.57
N GLU A 304 4.27 -10.66 -5.63
CA GLU A 304 5.50 -9.90 -5.87
C GLU A 304 5.63 -8.71 -4.93
N THR A 305 4.55 -7.96 -4.69
CA THR A 305 4.55 -6.87 -3.70
C THR A 305 4.90 -7.42 -2.33
N ILE A 306 4.25 -8.49 -1.88
CA ILE A 306 4.52 -9.04 -0.55
C ILE A 306 5.91 -9.67 -0.49
N ALA A 307 6.40 -10.33 -1.54
CA ALA A 307 7.75 -10.89 -1.58
C ALA A 307 8.82 -9.81 -1.47
N ASN A 308 8.67 -8.70 -2.19
CA ASN A 308 9.57 -7.55 -2.10
C ASN A 308 9.53 -6.88 -0.73
N ILE A 309 8.37 -6.87 -0.09
CA ILE A 309 8.16 -6.31 1.24
C ILE A 309 8.81 -7.20 2.33
N LEU A 310 8.58 -8.51 2.26
CA LEU A 310 9.07 -9.50 3.23
C LEU A 310 10.51 -9.96 3.03
N GLN A 311 11.06 -9.73 1.84
CA GLN A 311 12.34 -10.30 1.42
C GLN A 311 12.36 -11.84 1.56
N CYS A 312 11.24 -12.52 1.31
CA CYS A 312 11.13 -13.98 1.35
C CYS A 312 10.22 -14.51 0.22
N PRO A 313 10.27 -15.82 -0.10
CA PRO A 313 9.38 -16.40 -1.10
C PRO A 313 7.90 -16.39 -0.67
N VAL A 314 7.03 -15.99 -1.59
CA VAL A 314 5.58 -15.84 -1.37
C VAL A 314 4.80 -16.62 -2.42
N LEU A 315 3.80 -17.39 -1.97
CA LEU A 315 2.78 -17.98 -2.82
C LEU A 315 1.48 -17.17 -2.70
N ALA A 316 0.98 -16.65 -3.82
CA ALA A 316 -0.37 -16.10 -3.91
C ALA A 316 -1.24 -16.94 -4.84
N ASP A 317 -2.55 -16.90 -4.59
CA ASP A 317 -3.57 -17.51 -5.43
C ASP A 317 -4.62 -16.48 -5.83
N ASP A 318 -5.06 -16.54 -7.10
CA ASP A 318 -6.33 -15.96 -7.54
C ASP A 318 -7.14 -17.05 -8.26
N SER A 319 -8.44 -17.09 -8.01
CA SER A 319 -9.31 -18.14 -8.54
C SER A 319 -10.73 -17.67 -8.71
N GLY A 320 -11.38 -18.11 -9.78
CA GLY A 320 -12.75 -17.74 -10.07
C GLY A 320 -13.46 -18.70 -11.02
N LEU A 321 -14.76 -18.52 -11.10
CA LEU A 321 -15.63 -19.15 -12.06
C LEU A 321 -15.76 -18.23 -13.28
N THR A 322 -15.58 -18.76 -14.48
CA THR A 322 -15.92 -18.10 -15.74
C THR A 322 -17.09 -18.86 -16.38
N VAL A 323 -18.05 -18.13 -16.94
CA VAL A 323 -19.21 -18.73 -17.62
C VAL A 323 -19.30 -18.15 -19.03
N ASP A 324 -19.29 -19.03 -20.03
CA ASP A 324 -19.16 -18.62 -21.44
C ASP A 324 -20.35 -17.77 -21.88
N ALA A 325 -21.56 -18.16 -21.49
CA ALA A 325 -22.79 -17.42 -21.80
C ALA A 325 -22.83 -16.00 -21.20
N LEU A 326 -22.02 -15.73 -20.17
CA LEU A 326 -21.91 -14.43 -19.52
C LEU A 326 -20.64 -13.67 -19.95
N GLY A 327 -20.02 -14.06 -21.07
CA GLY A 327 -18.79 -13.44 -21.56
C GLY A 327 -17.61 -13.61 -20.60
N GLY A 328 -17.57 -14.70 -19.85
CA GLY A 328 -16.53 -14.98 -18.86
C GLY A 328 -16.81 -14.46 -17.45
N MET A 329 -17.90 -13.73 -17.23
CA MET A 329 -18.33 -13.37 -15.87
C MET A 329 -18.75 -14.63 -15.08
N PRO A 330 -18.53 -14.68 -13.75
CA PRO A 330 -18.03 -13.58 -12.90
C PRO A 330 -16.52 -13.32 -12.96
N GLY A 331 -15.69 -14.26 -13.41
CA GLY A 331 -14.24 -14.07 -13.60
C GLY A 331 -13.52 -13.67 -12.32
N ILE A 332 -12.63 -12.67 -12.41
CA ILE A 332 -11.89 -12.09 -11.26
C ILE A 332 -12.81 -11.49 -10.18
N TYR A 333 -14.09 -11.26 -10.49
CA TYR A 333 -15.09 -10.75 -9.54
C TYR A 333 -15.85 -11.87 -8.83
N SER A 334 -15.43 -13.14 -8.96
CA SER A 334 -16.13 -14.31 -8.43
C SER A 334 -16.55 -14.19 -6.96
N ALA A 335 -15.72 -13.60 -6.09
CA ALA A 335 -16.05 -13.43 -4.67
C ALA A 335 -17.06 -12.29 -4.39
N ARG A 336 -17.18 -11.33 -5.30
CA ARG A 336 -17.98 -10.09 -5.18
C ARG A 336 -18.97 -9.91 -6.34
N PHE A 337 -19.39 -11.00 -6.97
CA PHE A 337 -20.21 -10.94 -8.18
C PHE A 337 -21.55 -10.24 -7.94
N ALA A 338 -22.14 -10.42 -6.76
CA ALA A 338 -23.36 -9.77 -6.32
C ALA A 338 -23.15 -8.42 -5.59
N GLY A 339 -21.92 -7.92 -5.52
CA GLY A 339 -21.55 -6.66 -4.87
C GLY A 339 -20.39 -6.80 -3.88
N GLU A 340 -19.98 -5.67 -3.28
CA GLU A 340 -18.82 -5.58 -2.38
C GLU A 340 -18.90 -6.50 -1.15
N GLN A 341 -20.12 -6.75 -0.63
CA GLN A 341 -20.31 -7.71 0.46
C GLN A 341 -20.23 -9.15 -0.06
N LYS A 342 -19.18 -9.87 0.36
CA LYS A 342 -18.94 -11.26 0.00
C LYS A 342 -20.04 -12.17 0.55
N SER A 343 -20.81 -12.80 -0.35
CA SER A 343 -21.88 -13.74 -0.01
C SER A 343 -22.06 -14.78 -1.11
N ASP A 344 -21.72 -16.03 -0.81
CA ASP A 344 -21.88 -17.15 -1.74
C ASP A 344 -23.34 -17.32 -2.17
N ALA A 345 -24.29 -17.15 -1.24
CA ALA A 345 -25.72 -17.23 -1.55
C ALA A 345 -26.17 -16.15 -2.53
N SER A 346 -25.71 -14.90 -2.33
CA SER A 346 -26.05 -13.78 -3.22
C SER A 346 -25.41 -13.96 -4.60
N ASN A 347 -24.15 -14.40 -4.63
CA ASN A 347 -23.41 -14.69 -5.86
C ASN A 347 -24.08 -15.81 -6.67
N ASN A 348 -24.49 -16.89 -6.01
CA ASN A 348 -25.21 -18.01 -6.63
C ASN A 348 -26.60 -17.59 -7.13
N ALA A 349 -27.34 -16.78 -6.36
CA ALA A 349 -28.63 -16.26 -6.78
C ALA A 349 -28.52 -15.37 -8.02
N LYS A 350 -27.53 -14.47 -8.05
CA LYS A 350 -27.25 -13.64 -9.23
C LYS A 350 -26.84 -14.49 -10.43
N LEU A 351 -25.94 -15.45 -10.24
CA LEU A 351 -25.52 -16.35 -11.32
C LEU A 351 -26.69 -17.09 -11.96
N LEU A 352 -27.59 -17.64 -11.13
CA LEU A 352 -28.78 -18.32 -11.63
C LEU A 352 -29.76 -17.37 -12.33
N HIS A 353 -29.89 -16.14 -11.82
CA HIS A 353 -30.72 -15.10 -12.43
C HIS A 353 -30.22 -14.73 -13.83
N GLU A 354 -28.92 -14.44 -13.99
CA GLU A 354 -28.31 -14.09 -15.27
C GLU A 354 -28.40 -15.24 -16.29
N LEU A 355 -28.45 -16.49 -15.81
CA LEU A 355 -28.56 -17.67 -16.67
C LEU A 355 -30.02 -18.11 -16.92
N THR A 356 -31.04 -17.36 -16.48
CA THR A 356 -32.46 -17.79 -16.52
C THR A 356 -32.87 -18.29 -17.91
N ASP A 357 -32.56 -17.51 -18.95
CA ASP A 357 -32.95 -17.78 -20.36
C ASP A 357 -31.88 -18.57 -21.15
N VAL A 358 -30.81 -19.01 -20.49
CA VAL A 358 -29.74 -19.79 -21.12
C VAL A 358 -30.10 -21.28 -21.06
N ALA A 359 -30.15 -21.91 -22.25
CA ALA A 359 -30.35 -23.35 -22.42
C ALA A 359 -29.23 -24.16 -21.77
N ASP A 360 -29.54 -25.37 -21.28
CA ASP A 360 -28.62 -26.16 -20.44
C ASP A 360 -27.32 -26.52 -21.16
N GLU A 361 -27.37 -26.70 -22.49
CA GLU A 361 -26.18 -27.02 -23.31
C GLU A 361 -25.22 -25.83 -23.42
N ASN A 362 -25.71 -24.61 -23.23
CA ASN A 362 -24.95 -23.36 -23.35
C ASN A 362 -24.48 -22.81 -21.99
N ARG A 363 -24.73 -23.53 -20.90
CA ARG A 363 -24.29 -23.15 -19.55
C ARG A 363 -22.87 -23.61 -19.22
N THR A 364 -22.00 -23.66 -20.22
CA THR A 364 -20.60 -24.07 -20.07
C THR A 364 -19.86 -23.08 -19.18
N ALA A 365 -19.04 -23.63 -18.29
CA ALA A 365 -18.31 -22.85 -17.29
C ALA A 365 -16.97 -23.50 -16.96
N GLN A 366 -16.04 -22.71 -16.45
CA GLN A 366 -14.74 -23.17 -16.05
C GLN A 366 -14.37 -22.56 -14.70
N PHE A 367 -13.78 -23.36 -13.82
CA PHE A 367 -13.00 -22.80 -12.73
C PHE A 367 -11.57 -22.61 -13.20
N HIS A 368 -11.03 -21.41 -12.96
CA HIS A 368 -9.62 -21.09 -13.20
C HIS A 368 -8.93 -20.79 -11.87
N CYS A 369 -7.71 -21.29 -11.70
CA CYS A 369 -6.82 -20.94 -10.60
C CYS A 369 -5.45 -20.65 -11.16
N THR A 370 -4.95 -19.46 -10.88
CA THR A 370 -3.56 -19.07 -11.11
C THR A 370 -2.84 -19.02 -9.77
N LEU A 371 -1.72 -19.73 -9.70
CA LEU A 371 -0.80 -19.69 -8.57
C LEU A 371 0.46 -18.95 -9.01
N VAL A 372 0.85 -17.96 -8.24
CA VAL A 372 2.09 -17.20 -8.47
C VAL A 372 3.01 -17.41 -7.27
N PHE A 373 4.19 -17.95 -7.54
CA PHE A 373 5.27 -18.11 -6.58
C PHE A 373 6.38 -17.10 -6.88
N ALA A 374 6.51 -16.09 -6.03
CA ALA A 374 7.41 -14.97 -6.20
C ALA A 374 8.52 -15.00 -5.14
N ALA A 375 9.68 -14.44 -5.50
CA ALA A 375 10.79 -14.22 -4.59
C ALA A 375 11.45 -12.87 -4.95
N PRO A 376 12.12 -12.20 -3.99
CA PRO A 376 12.73 -10.90 -4.25
C PRO A 376 13.71 -10.95 -5.42
N GLN A 377 13.67 -9.92 -6.29
CA GLN A 377 14.59 -9.75 -7.41
C GLN A 377 14.61 -10.93 -8.42
N LYS A 378 13.52 -11.71 -8.47
CA LYS A 378 13.38 -12.87 -9.34
C LYS A 378 12.06 -12.83 -10.09
N GLU A 379 12.08 -13.21 -11.37
CA GLU A 379 10.85 -13.35 -12.16
C GLU A 379 9.99 -14.47 -11.56
N SER A 380 8.74 -14.17 -11.22
CA SER A 380 7.87 -15.09 -10.50
C SER A 380 7.44 -16.29 -11.36
N LEU A 381 7.34 -17.45 -10.71
CA LEU A 381 6.86 -18.69 -11.30
C LEU A 381 5.34 -18.70 -11.30
N VAL A 382 4.74 -18.85 -12.48
CA VAL A 382 3.29 -18.91 -12.65
C VAL A 382 2.86 -20.28 -13.13
N VAL A 383 1.85 -20.85 -12.47
CA VAL A 383 1.20 -22.07 -12.93
C VAL A 383 -0.31 -21.92 -12.83
N GLU A 384 -1.00 -22.59 -13.75
CA GLU A 384 -2.45 -22.50 -13.84
C GLU A 384 -3.12 -23.87 -13.87
N GLY A 385 -4.35 -23.92 -13.38
CA GLY A 385 -5.23 -25.06 -13.52
C GLY A 385 -6.62 -24.62 -13.97
N ILE A 386 -7.21 -25.43 -14.84
CA ILE A 386 -8.54 -25.19 -15.40
C ILE A 386 -9.39 -26.42 -15.12
N TRP A 387 -10.63 -26.21 -14.70
CA TRP A 387 -11.59 -27.28 -14.50
C TRP A 387 -12.86 -26.96 -15.26
N ASN A 388 -13.11 -27.75 -16.30
CA ASN A 388 -14.25 -27.57 -17.18
C ASN A 388 -15.52 -28.20 -16.58
N GLY A 389 -16.66 -27.59 -16.88
CA GLY A 389 -17.96 -28.03 -16.40
C GLY A 389 -19.10 -27.21 -16.96
N ARG A 390 -20.23 -27.25 -16.26
CA ARG A 390 -21.46 -26.53 -16.61
C ARG A 390 -22.24 -26.12 -15.36
N ILE A 391 -23.09 -25.10 -15.48
CA ILE A 391 -23.86 -24.57 -14.35
C ILE A 391 -25.23 -25.27 -14.24
N ALA A 392 -25.48 -25.89 -13.09
CA ALA A 392 -26.75 -26.50 -12.73
C ALA A 392 -27.87 -25.46 -12.53
N ARG A 393 -29.13 -25.90 -12.66
CA ARG A 393 -30.30 -25.07 -12.30
C ARG A 393 -30.58 -25.03 -10.80
N ILE A 394 -30.20 -26.09 -10.10
CA ILE A 394 -30.51 -26.30 -8.69
C ILE A 394 -29.21 -26.69 -7.99
N PRO A 395 -28.86 -26.06 -6.85
CA PRO A 395 -27.67 -26.43 -6.09
C PRO A 395 -27.81 -27.86 -5.55
N ARG A 396 -26.74 -28.65 -5.64
CA ARG A 396 -26.66 -30.02 -5.10
C ARG A 396 -25.34 -30.23 -4.38
N GLY A 397 -25.33 -31.13 -3.40
CA GLY A 397 -24.15 -31.46 -2.59
C GLY A 397 -24.02 -30.61 -1.33
N GLU A 398 -23.24 -31.11 -0.38
CA GLU A 398 -23.02 -30.49 0.92
C GLU A 398 -21.53 -30.12 1.16
N ASN A 399 -20.63 -30.55 0.28
CA ASN A 399 -19.20 -30.30 0.41
C ASN A 399 -18.82 -29.02 -0.35
N GLY A 400 -17.95 -28.17 0.19
CA GLY A 400 -17.39 -27.02 -0.56
C GLY A 400 -18.07 -25.67 -0.28
N PHE A 401 -17.80 -24.69 -1.15
CA PHE A 401 -18.17 -23.28 -0.96
C PHE A 401 -18.33 -22.55 -2.30
N GLY A 402 -18.79 -21.29 -2.27
CA GLY A 402 -18.96 -20.48 -3.49
C GLY A 402 -19.91 -21.14 -4.48
N TYR A 403 -19.42 -21.35 -5.70
CA TYR A 403 -20.18 -21.92 -6.81
C TYR A 403 -20.13 -23.45 -6.88
N ASP A 404 -19.44 -24.14 -5.95
CA ASP A 404 -19.33 -25.60 -5.95
C ASP A 404 -20.67 -26.34 -6.06
N PRO A 405 -21.75 -25.93 -5.36
CA PRO A 405 -23.05 -26.60 -5.45
C PRO A 405 -23.73 -26.47 -6.81
N LEU A 406 -23.30 -25.52 -7.65
CA LEU A 406 -23.86 -25.26 -8.97
C LEU A 406 -22.96 -25.74 -10.11
N PHE A 407 -21.69 -26.02 -9.85
CA PHE A 407 -20.73 -26.41 -10.88
C PHE A 407 -20.76 -27.93 -11.10
N ILE A 408 -21.39 -28.38 -12.18
CA ILE A 408 -21.36 -29.77 -12.64
C ILE A 408 -20.05 -30.02 -13.37
N VAL A 409 -19.30 -31.00 -12.90
CA VAL A 409 -17.97 -31.32 -13.42
C VAL A 409 -18.09 -32.01 -14.77
N ASP A 410 -17.28 -31.59 -15.75
CA ASP A 410 -17.27 -32.24 -17.06
C ASP A 410 -16.90 -33.73 -16.96
N GLY A 411 -17.61 -34.57 -17.71
CA GLY A 411 -17.51 -36.04 -17.62
C GLY A 411 -18.16 -36.67 -16.38
N LEU A 412 -18.72 -35.88 -15.45
CA LEU A 412 -19.47 -36.38 -14.29
C LEU A 412 -20.91 -35.80 -14.28
N GLU A 413 -21.86 -36.54 -13.73
CA GLU A 413 -23.23 -36.02 -13.50
C GLU A 413 -23.40 -35.37 -12.11
N LYS A 414 -22.29 -35.15 -11.41
CA LYS A 414 -22.21 -34.61 -10.04
C LYS A 414 -21.73 -33.17 -10.05
N THR A 415 -22.22 -32.38 -9.11
CA THR A 415 -21.64 -31.06 -8.81
C THR A 415 -20.32 -31.23 -8.05
N SER A 416 -19.45 -30.21 -8.10
CA SER A 416 -18.21 -30.15 -7.31
C SER A 416 -18.49 -30.38 -5.82
N ALA A 417 -19.66 -29.96 -5.33
CA ALA A 417 -20.08 -30.14 -3.95
C ALA A 417 -20.57 -31.55 -3.59
N GLU A 418 -20.79 -32.42 -4.57
CA GLU A 418 -21.12 -33.84 -4.38
C GLU A 418 -19.88 -34.73 -4.35
N LEU A 419 -18.70 -34.19 -4.66
CA LEU A 419 -17.42 -34.90 -4.59
C LEU A 419 -16.87 -34.91 -3.16
N THR A 420 -16.08 -35.93 -2.83
CA THR A 420 -15.31 -35.92 -1.58
C THR A 420 -14.16 -34.91 -1.68
N PRO A 421 -13.63 -34.43 -0.54
CA PRO A 421 -12.45 -33.57 -0.53
C PRO A 421 -11.24 -34.20 -1.27
N GLU A 422 -11.07 -35.51 -1.17
CA GLU A 422 -9.99 -36.25 -1.84
C GLU A 422 -10.16 -36.26 -3.36
N GLU A 423 -11.35 -36.62 -3.86
CA GLU A 423 -11.67 -36.61 -5.30
C GLU A 423 -11.49 -35.21 -5.88
N LYS A 424 -11.99 -34.18 -5.18
CA LYS A 424 -11.88 -32.80 -5.60
C LYS A 424 -10.43 -32.32 -5.66
N ASN A 425 -9.61 -32.66 -4.68
CA ASN A 425 -8.19 -32.30 -4.69
C ASN A 425 -7.41 -32.96 -5.84
N GLU A 426 -7.88 -34.09 -6.36
CA GLU A 426 -7.22 -34.77 -7.46
C GLU A 426 -7.48 -34.11 -8.83
N ILE A 427 -8.72 -33.66 -9.07
CA ILE A 427 -9.17 -33.22 -10.40
C ILE A 427 -9.48 -31.73 -10.52
N SER A 428 -9.65 -31.00 -9.41
CA SER A 428 -10.01 -29.58 -9.45
C SER A 428 -8.90 -28.70 -10.05
N HIS A 429 -9.31 -27.54 -10.56
CA HIS A 429 -8.43 -26.47 -11.06
C HIS A 429 -7.26 -26.19 -10.10
N ARG A 430 -7.53 -25.98 -8.80
CA ARG A 430 -6.47 -25.76 -7.81
C ARG A 430 -5.59 -27.00 -7.62
N GLY A 431 -6.17 -28.19 -7.54
CA GLY A 431 -5.40 -29.44 -7.43
C GLY A 431 -4.44 -29.65 -8.61
N GLN A 432 -4.88 -29.33 -9.82
CA GLN A 432 -4.05 -29.34 -11.02
C GLN A 432 -2.94 -28.29 -10.98
N ALA A 433 -3.25 -27.05 -10.58
CA ALA A 433 -2.26 -25.98 -10.43
C ALA A 433 -1.20 -26.34 -9.38
N MET A 434 -1.63 -26.91 -8.23
CA MET A 434 -0.73 -27.39 -7.18
C MET A 434 0.19 -28.52 -7.67
N LYS A 435 -0.31 -29.51 -8.42
CA LYS A 435 0.53 -30.57 -8.99
C LYS A 435 1.60 -30.02 -9.92
N LYS A 436 1.27 -29.01 -10.74
CA LYS A 436 2.24 -28.31 -11.59
C LYS A 436 3.27 -27.54 -10.75
N LEU A 437 2.82 -26.83 -9.71
CA LEU A 437 3.70 -26.09 -8.82
C LEU A 437 4.68 -27.02 -8.11
N ASP A 438 4.20 -28.12 -7.52
CA ASP A 438 4.98 -29.11 -6.76
C ASP A 438 6.17 -29.65 -7.56
N GLY A 439 6.01 -29.83 -8.87
CA GLY A 439 7.07 -30.29 -9.76
C GLY A 439 8.11 -29.22 -10.19
N LEU A 440 7.86 -27.93 -9.91
CA LEU A 440 8.65 -26.82 -10.44
C LEU A 440 9.27 -25.93 -9.35
N TRP A 441 8.58 -25.73 -8.22
CA TRP A 441 8.91 -24.66 -7.28
C TRP A 441 10.30 -24.81 -6.63
N GLN A 442 10.75 -26.02 -6.32
CA GLN A 442 12.07 -26.24 -5.71
C GLN A 442 13.21 -25.87 -6.65
N ALA A 443 13.18 -26.44 -7.86
CA ALA A 443 14.16 -26.14 -8.89
C ALA A 443 14.14 -24.66 -9.27
N TRP A 444 12.94 -24.06 -9.34
CA TRP A 444 12.81 -22.62 -9.55
C TRP A 444 13.41 -21.84 -8.39
N LEU A 445 13.21 -22.23 -7.12
CA LEU A 445 13.71 -21.48 -5.98
C LEU A 445 15.24 -21.54 -5.86
N GLU A 446 15.85 -22.67 -6.21
CA GLU A 446 17.29 -22.93 -6.12
C GLU A 446 18.11 -22.40 -7.32
N ALA A 447 17.47 -22.16 -8.47
CA ALA A 447 18.10 -21.60 -9.68
C ALA A 447 18.45 -20.12 -9.54
#